data_AF-A0AAU9XJE4-F1
#
_entry.id   AF-A0AAU9XJE4-F1
#
_cell.length_a   1.000
_cell.length_b   1.000
_cell.length_c   1.000
_cell.angle_alpha   90.00
_cell.angle_beta   90.00
_cell.angle_gamma   90.00
#
_symmetry.space_group_name_H-M   'P 1'
#
loop_
_entity.id
_entity.type
_entity.pdbx_description
1 polymer ?
#
loop_
_entity_poly.entity_id
_entity_poly.type
_entity_poly.pdbx_seq_one_letter_code
_entity_poly.pdbx_strand_id
1 'polypeptide(L)'
;MATKPIVLRLFHFLFVSAVTGLLRNGEDSFIIREPGKNSDVSKFIIAHTPNYVTFLPNAGAIPSNEISDVMALAMGFSSTKELSWGGLLAGDVFRRPKANVLITVDGVTKDDNFDLPGRVASYPVAEFEGVVSLAGILSTSRATHENLPTRVANVFGGKSLTVSMSGSEVLAAAGHTIGSNSYTSFWNQAENKFEQAEENTVQGLGDLIVTKDEVIKRLEKADFGKGVKFAPSTKEFTVSVPLKGNAVFNMEKKEDFLLFAEVDAILQIIEKLNSDPSLVQDGVPDVFTLGLSSVKGLRRRYGDQSLQAEGAIQFLKDMIPQIVKKFSDLYNGNVLVEVLSLQWLGDLHTRYPREVHAVYQEVEPHLLSQSRDLFHDQLPSVTLRHDLEEQAKQSLCESLHNKLLSVQSALKIYCNRKPRIRRAVDSDPQYQAGSDTDLGKVNLATEYSEDYPIIFNISLWLLVVLVISLYVICLVMWYMDPGRDSIIYRMTSQRIKME
;
A
#
# COMPACT_ATOMS: atom_id res chain seq x y z
N MET A 1 -24.50 11.82 -51.63
CA MET A 1 -24.37 10.67 -50.70
C MET A 1 -22.93 10.22 -50.73
N ALA A 2 -22.14 10.57 -49.71
CA ALA A 2 -20.74 10.17 -49.60
C ALA A 2 -20.59 9.40 -48.28
N THR A 3 -20.20 8.14 -48.40
CA THR A 3 -19.93 7.19 -47.32
C THR A 3 -18.57 7.52 -46.68
N LYS A 4 -18.56 7.77 -45.36
CA LYS A 4 -17.34 7.89 -44.55
C LYS A 4 -16.89 6.50 -44.07
N PRO A 5 -15.58 6.19 -44.04
CA PRO A 5 -15.09 4.91 -43.57
C PRO A 5 -15.01 4.86 -42.04
N ILE A 6 -15.64 3.86 -41.47
CA ILE A 6 -15.55 3.46 -40.06
C ILE A 6 -14.27 2.61 -39.93
N VAL A 7 -13.13 3.23 -39.67
CA VAL A 7 -11.86 2.50 -39.39
C VAL A 7 -11.13 3.02 -38.15
N LEU A 8 -11.55 4.13 -37.54
CA LEU A 8 -10.80 4.79 -36.45
C LEU A 8 -11.31 4.49 -35.02
N ARG A 9 -11.83 3.29 -34.75
CA ARG A 9 -12.25 2.91 -33.37
C ARG A 9 -11.73 1.57 -32.85
N LEU A 10 -11.17 0.70 -33.69
CA LEU A 10 -10.58 -0.56 -33.20
C LEU A 10 -9.14 -0.41 -32.67
N PHE A 11 -8.36 0.55 -33.17
CA PHE A 11 -6.98 0.74 -32.73
C PHE A 11 -6.85 1.39 -31.34
N HIS A 12 -7.85 2.16 -30.88
CA HIS A 12 -7.87 2.69 -29.51
C HIS A 12 -8.28 1.63 -28.48
N PHE A 13 -9.08 0.62 -28.86
CA PHE A 13 -9.51 -0.42 -27.93
C PHE A 13 -8.39 -1.42 -27.56
N LEU A 14 -7.41 -1.62 -28.45
CA LEU A 14 -6.28 -2.52 -28.21
C LEU A 14 -5.18 -1.90 -27.32
N PHE A 15 -5.07 -0.57 -27.26
CA PHE A 15 -4.09 0.11 -26.40
C PHE A 15 -4.57 0.24 -24.94
N VAL A 16 -5.88 0.42 -24.73
CA VAL A 16 -6.48 0.58 -23.39
C VAL A 16 -6.45 -0.71 -22.56
N SER A 17 -6.42 -1.89 -23.20
CA SER A 17 -6.36 -3.19 -22.50
C SER A 17 -4.95 -3.63 -22.10
N ALA A 18 -3.89 -2.89 -22.47
CA ALA A 18 -2.50 -3.26 -22.14
C ALA A 18 -2.01 -2.57 -20.86
N VAL A 19 -2.50 -1.35 -20.59
CA VAL A 19 -2.23 -0.56 -19.37
C VAL A 19 -2.71 -1.29 -18.11
N THR A 20 -3.79 -2.07 -18.23
CA THR A 20 -4.38 -2.87 -17.15
C THR A 20 -3.50 -4.02 -16.66
N GLY A 21 -2.46 -4.43 -17.41
CA GLY A 21 -1.66 -5.61 -17.08
C GLY A 21 -0.59 -5.39 -15.98
N LEU A 22 0.01 -4.20 -15.91
CA LEU A 22 0.96 -3.82 -14.86
C LEU A 22 0.27 -3.35 -13.58
N LEU A 23 -0.94 -2.80 -13.72
CA LEU A 23 -1.75 -2.23 -12.65
C LEU A 23 -2.53 -3.27 -11.83
N ARG A 24 -2.77 -4.47 -12.39
CA ARG A 24 -3.51 -5.58 -11.74
C ARG A 24 -2.60 -6.54 -10.98
N ASN A 25 -1.82 -6.05 -10.00
CA ASN A 25 -1.07 -6.84 -8.99
C ASN A 25 0.44 -6.97 -9.25
N GLY A 26 1.25 -6.50 -8.30
CA GLY A 26 2.70 -6.76 -8.26
C GLY A 26 3.10 -8.18 -7.85
N GLU A 27 2.18 -9.14 -7.84
CA GLU A 27 2.44 -10.53 -7.44
C GLU A 27 2.82 -11.46 -8.60
N ASP A 28 2.58 -11.07 -9.86
CA ASP A 28 3.13 -11.75 -11.04
C ASP A 28 4.55 -11.28 -11.34
N SER A 29 5.32 -11.01 -10.28
CA SER A 29 6.70 -10.58 -10.40
C SER A 29 7.65 -11.66 -9.95
N PHE A 30 8.78 -11.74 -10.65
CA PHE A 30 9.94 -12.48 -10.17
C PHE A 30 11.01 -11.47 -9.76
N ILE A 31 11.71 -11.81 -8.69
CA ILE A 31 12.74 -10.96 -8.10
C ILE A 31 14.10 -11.54 -8.45
N ILE A 32 14.97 -10.73 -9.05
CA ILE A 32 16.36 -11.10 -9.34
C ILE A 32 17.27 -10.40 -8.34
N ARG A 33 18.03 -11.15 -7.55
CA ARG A 33 18.98 -10.56 -6.59
C ARG A 33 20.17 -11.45 -6.29
N GLU A 34 21.22 -10.83 -5.78
CA GLU A 34 22.33 -11.53 -5.13
C GLU A 34 21.86 -12.17 -3.81
N PRO A 35 22.25 -13.43 -3.50
CA PRO A 35 21.95 -14.06 -2.23
C PRO A 35 22.81 -13.45 -1.11
N GLY A 36 22.17 -13.07 0.02
CA GLY A 36 22.88 -12.80 1.28
C GLY A 36 23.16 -11.34 1.64
N LYS A 37 22.60 -10.35 0.94
CA LYS A 37 22.53 -8.97 1.47
C LYS A 37 21.20 -8.78 2.20
N ASN A 38 21.18 -8.96 3.51
CA ASN A 38 20.09 -8.42 4.32
C ASN A 38 20.19 -6.89 4.24
N SER A 39 19.11 -6.22 3.83
CA SER A 39 19.01 -4.77 3.81
C SER A 39 18.86 -4.24 5.25
N ASP A 40 19.95 -3.74 5.85
CA ASP A 40 19.87 -2.93 7.08
C ASP A 40 19.57 -1.44 6.79
N VAL A 41 19.38 -1.09 5.50
CA VAL A 41 19.25 0.30 5.04
C VAL A 41 17.80 0.73 4.91
N SER A 42 16.92 -0.17 4.50
CA SER A 42 15.49 0.14 4.38
C SER A 42 14.89 0.45 5.76
N LYS A 43 14.06 1.48 5.83
CA LYS A 43 13.45 1.95 7.09
C LYS A 43 11.97 2.23 6.88
N PHE A 44 11.19 1.88 7.88
CA PHE A 44 9.80 2.26 8.03
C PHE A 44 9.72 3.34 9.12
N ILE A 45 9.45 4.57 8.71
CA ILE A 45 9.47 5.76 9.56
C ILE A 45 8.04 6.23 9.78
N ILE A 46 7.65 6.37 11.04
CA ILE A 46 6.38 6.98 11.40
C ILE A 46 6.62 8.48 11.53
N ALA A 47 6.17 9.24 10.53
CA ALA A 47 6.42 10.68 10.45
C ALA A 47 5.41 11.50 11.26
N HIS A 48 4.14 11.10 11.26
CA HIS A 48 3.08 11.73 12.06
C HIS A 48 2.02 10.69 12.46
N THR A 49 1.49 10.80 13.68
CA THR A 49 0.38 9.97 14.16
C THR A 49 -0.70 10.82 14.82
N PRO A 50 -1.98 10.39 14.79
CA PRO A 50 -2.97 10.91 15.71
C PRO A 50 -2.60 10.56 17.15
N ASN A 51 -3.06 11.36 18.11
CA ASN A 51 -2.76 11.18 19.54
C ASN A 51 -3.26 9.86 20.16
N TYR A 52 -4.15 9.13 19.49
CA TYR A 52 -4.68 7.83 19.91
C TYR A 52 -4.00 6.63 19.24
N VAL A 53 -3.04 6.85 18.32
CA VAL A 53 -2.22 5.79 17.71
C VAL A 53 -0.79 5.92 18.24
N THR A 54 -0.28 4.88 18.90
CA THR A 54 1.03 4.91 19.53
C THR A 54 1.93 3.79 19.02
N PHE A 55 3.10 4.18 18.53
CA PHE A 55 4.16 3.27 18.10
C PHE A 55 5.31 3.29 19.12
N LEU A 56 5.81 2.11 19.50
CA LEU A 56 6.91 1.95 20.45
C LEU A 56 8.25 2.26 19.77
N PRO A 57 9.02 3.27 20.22
CA PRO A 57 10.24 3.69 19.51
C PRO A 57 11.32 2.59 19.35
N ASN A 58 11.34 1.59 20.23
CA ASN A 58 12.39 0.56 20.30
C ASN A 58 11.89 -0.86 19.93
N ALA A 59 10.89 -0.96 19.05
CA ALA A 59 10.27 -2.24 18.68
C ALA A 59 11.13 -3.17 17.79
N GLY A 60 12.38 -2.79 17.48
CA GLY A 60 13.25 -3.57 16.60
C GLY A 60 12.84 -3.52 15.13
N ALA A 61 13.41 -4.43 14.34
CA ALA A 61 13.17 -4.48 12.90
C ALA A 61 11.79 -5.05 12.56
N ILE A 62 11.07 -4.40 11.65
CA ILE A 62 9.76 -4.85 11.16
C ILE A 62 9.93 -5.74 9.92
N PRO A 63 9.34 -6.95 9.88
CA PRO A 63 9.34 -7.76 8.66
C PRO A 63 8.60 -7.06 7.51
N SER A 64 9.19 -7.05 6.31
CA SER A 64 8.66 -6.32 5.16
C SER A 64 7.25 -6.78 4.75
N ASN A 65 6.90 -8.04 5.02
CA ASN A 65 5.58 -8.59 4.76
C ASN A 65 4.54 -8.25 5.83
N GLU A 66 4.91 -7.67 6.98
CA GLU A 66 3.99 -7.29 8.06
C GLU A 66 3.62 -5.80 8.03
N ILE A 67 4.33 -4.97 7.26
CA ILE A 67 4.12 -3.51 7.20
C ILE A 67 2.67 -3.16 6.82
N SER A 68 2.13 -3.78 5.76
CA SER A 68 0.74 -3.55 5.32
C SER A 68 -0.30 -3.90 6.39
N ASP A 69 -0.08 -5.01 7.10
CA ASP A 69 -0.95 -5.42 8.21
C ASP A 69 -0.86 -4.47 9.41
N VAL A 70 0.33 -3.96 9.73
CA VAL A 70 0.53 -2.96 10.79
C VAL A 70 -0.18 -1.65 10.44
N MET A 71 -0.08 -1.19 9.20
CA MET A 71 -0.81 -0.01 8.71
C MET A 71 -2.34 -0.23 8.77
N ALA A 72 -2.82 -1.41 8.38
CA ALA A 72 -4.22 -1.79 8.50
C ALA A 72 -4.70 -1.77 9.95
N LEU A 73 -3.95 -2.37 10.88
CA LEU A 73 -4.27 -2.35 12.31
C LEU A 73 -4.30 -0.93 12.88
N ALA A 74 -3.35 -0.08 12.50
CA ALA A 74 -3.33 1.33 12.93
C ALA A 74 -4.54 2.12 12.41
N MET A 75 -5.14 1.69 11.31
CA MET A 75 -6.42 2.19 10.80
C MET A 75 -7.67 1.52 11.40
N GLY A 76 -7.49 0.58 12.33
CA GLY A 76 -8.59 -0.12 13.00
C GLY A 76 -9.15 -1.33 12.23
N PHE A 77 -8.45 -1.83 11.21
CA PHE A 77 -8.81 -3.07 10.51
C PHE A 77 -8.12 -4.27 11.12
N SER A 78 -8.77 -5.43 11.13
CA SER A 78 -8.15 -6.69 11.56
C SER A 78 -6.97 -7.07 10.66
N SER A 79 -5.88 -7.59 11.22
CA SER A 79 -4.80 -8.17 10.41
C SER A 79 -5.27 -9.46 9.72
N THR A 80 -4.69 -9.78 8.57
CA THR A 80 -4.98 -11.04 7.86
C THR A 80 -4.23 -12.25 8.44
N LYS A 81 -3.25 -12.00 9.32
CA LYS A 81 -2.41 -13.02 9.95
C LYS A 81 -1.97 -12.59 11.35
N GLU A 82 -1.39 -13.51 12.10
CA GLU A 82 -0.72 -13.17 13.35
C GLU A 82 0.57 -12.38 13.07
N LEU A 83 0.77 -11.27 13.77
CA LEU A 83 1.95 -10.42 13.64
C LEU A 83 3.03 -10.84 14.63
N SER A 84 4.27 -10.96 14.15
CA SER A 84 5.43 -11.19 15.00
C SER A 84 5.98 -9.89 15.57
N TRP A 85 5.75 -8.76 14.89
CA TRP A 85 6.25 -7.45 15.30
C TRP A 85 5.27 -6.72 16.23
N GLY A 86 5.70 -6.47 17.48
CA GLY A 86 4.89 -5.87 18.54
C GLY A 86 5.09 -4.36 18.74
N GLY A 87 5.39 -3.61 17.69
CA GLY A 87 5.71 -2.18 17.80
C GLY A 87 4.52 -1.22 17.81
N LEU A 88 3.31 -1.69 17.48
CA LEU A 88 2.08 -0.93 17.58
C LEU A 88 1.37 -1.24 18.91
N LEU A 89 1.12 -0.22 19.74
CA LEU A 89 0.37 -0.41 20.98
C LEU A 89 -1.13 -0.51 20.71
N ALA A 90 -1.83 -1.25 21.58
CA ALA A 90 -3.28 -1.28 21.61
C ALA A 90 -3.82 0.15 21.83
N GLY A 91 -4.52 0.67 20.83
CA GLY A 91 -5.16 1.98 20.85
C GLY A 91 -6.68 1.88 21.04
N ASP A 92 -7.36 3.02 20.87
CA ASP A 92 -8.82 3.08 20.88
C ASP A 92 -9.38 2.46 19.59
N VAL A 93 -10.06 1.31 19.71
CA VAL A 93 -10.70 0.61 18.58
C VAL A 93 -11.87 1.38 17.95
N PHE A 94 -12.40 2.41 18.63
CA PHE A 94 -13.48 3.25 18.14
C PHE A 94 -13.00 4.52 17.44
N ARG A 95 -11.69 4.80 17.48
CA ARG A 95 -11.08 5.95 16.79
C ARG A 95 -10.03 5.48 15.82
N ARG A 96 -10.35 5.64 14.54
CA ARG A 96 -9.42 5.40 13.43
C ARG A 96 -8.91 6.71 12.85
N PRO A 97 -7.65 6.76 12.36
CA PRO A 97 -7.20 7.78 11.43
C PRO A 97 -8.21 7.98 10.28
N LYS A 98 -8.42 9.23 9.88
CA LYS A 98 -9.24 9.58 8.71
C LYS A 98 -8.50 9.38 7.39
N ALA A 99 -7.17 9.28 7.44
CA ALA A 99 -6.37 8.93 6.29
C ALA A 99 -5.10 8.20 6.70
N ASN A 100 -4.57 7.42 5.76
CA ASN A 100 -3.24 6.83 5.79
C ASN A 100 -2.43 7.34 4.60
N VAL A 101 -1.22 7.81 4.85
CA VAL A 101 -0.35 8.40 3.83
C VAL A 101 1.01 7.72 3.89
N LEU A 102 1.27 6.84 2.92
CA LEU A 102 2.57 6.21 2.74
C LEU A 102 3.39 6.95 1.68
N ILE A 103 4.47 7.59 2.10
CA ILE A 103 5.47 8.18 1.21
C ILE A 103 6.61 7.19 1.03
N THR A 104 6.84 6.70 -0.18
CA THR A 104 7.95 5.79 -0.46
C THR A 104 9.11 6.56 -1.08
N VAL A 105 10.33 6.40 -0.57
CA VAL A 105 11.56 6.93 -1.17
C VAL A 105 12.39 5.77 -1.68
N ASP A 106 12.46 5.60 -3.01
CA ASP A 106 13.18 4.49 -3.64
C ASP A 106 14.62 4.89 -4.00
N GLY A 107 15.58 4.07 -3.58
CA GLY A 107 16.99 4.24 -3.89
C GLY A 107 17.84 4.86 -2.77
N VAL A 108 17.53 4.63 -1.51
CA VAL A 108 18.33 5.10 -0.37
C VAL A 108 19.52 4.18 -0.10
N THR A 109 20.67 4.74 0.28
CA THR A 109 21.88 4.00 0.66
C THR A 109 22.17 4.12 2.15
N LYS A 110 23.08 3.28 2.66
CA LYS A 110 23.53 3.34 4.06
C LYS A 110 24.15 4.70 4.41
N ASP A 111 24.88 5.28 3.46
CA ASP A 111 25.64 6.52 3.64
C ASP A 111 24.73 7.76 3.71
N ASP A 112 23.53 7.67 3.15
CA ASP A 112 22.54 8.74 3.16
C ASP A 112 22.05 9.09 4.57
N ASN A 113 22.19 8.14 5.51
CA ASN A 113 21.59 8.16 6.84
C ASN A 113 20.18 8.79 6.78
N PHE A 114 19.31 8.20 5.98
CA PHE A 114 17.97 8.75 5.76
C PHE A 114 17.18 8.67 7.07
N ASP A 115 17.00 9.83 7.67
CA ASP A 115 16.28 10.02 8.91
C ASP A 115 15.59 11.38 8.84
N LEU A 116 14.34 11.44 9.32
CA LEU A 116 13.50 12.62 9.17
C LEU A 116 13.46 13.41 10.48
N PRO A 117 13.65 14.74 10.42
CA PRO A 117 13.51 15.58 11.60
C PRO A 117 12.04 15.60 12.05
N GLY A 118 11.81 15.52 13.36
CA GLY A 118 10.45 15.58 13.93
C GLY A 118 9.61 14.33 13.76
N ARG A 119 10.16 13.22 13.24
CA ARG A 119 9.47 11.92 13.18
C ARG A 119 9.09 11.43 14.58
N VAL A 120 8.09 10.55 14.64
CA VAL A 120 7.62 9.89 15.86
C VAL A 120 8.49 8.66 16.19
N ALA A 121 8.70 7.79 15.20
CA ALA A 121 9.47 6.56 15.35
C ALA A 121 10.12 6.13 14.03
N SER A 122 11.13 5.26 14.10
CA SER A 122 11.80 4.71 12.91
C SER A 122 12.26 3.29 13.18
N TYR A 123 11.93 2.38 12.27
CA TYR A 123 12.22 0.96 12.38
C TYR A 123 13.02 0.50 11.17
N PRO A 124 14.12 -0.27 11.36
CA PRO A 124 14.73 -1.00 10.25
C PRO A 124 13.71 -1.97 9.64
N VAL A 125 13.72 -2.12 8.32
CA VAL A 125 12.87 -3.10 7.64
C VAL A 125 13.68 -4.38 7.43
N ALA A 126 13.27 -5.46 8.07
CA ALA A 126 13.81 -6.79 7.82
C ALA A 126 13.18 -7.36 6.55
N GLU A 127 14.01 -7.69 5.55
CA GLU A 127 13.50 -8.30 4.33
C GLU A 127 12.88 -9.67 4.59
N PHE A 128 11.66 -9.86 4.11
CA PHE A 128 11.00 -11.16 4.06
C PHE A 128 11.13 -11.78 2.66
N GLU A 129 11.28 -13.11 2.58
CA GLU A 129 11.47 -13.80 1.30
C GLU A 129 10.28 -13.56 0.35
N GLY A 130 10.58 -13.08 -0.86
CA GLY A 130 9.58 -12.73 -1.87
C GLY A 130 8.95 -11.34 -1.72
N VAL A 131 9.30 -10.57 -0.68
CA VAL A 131 8.73 -9.24 -0.41
C VAL A 131 9.84 -8.19 -0.42
N VAL A 132 10.18 -7.74 -1.63
CA VAL A 132 11.28 -6.78 -1.89
C VAL A 132 10.80 -5.49 -2.57
N SER A 133 9.68 -5.54 -3.30
CA SER A 133 9.07 -4.37 -3.93
C SER A 133 8.01 -3.73 -3.05
N LEU A 134 7.70 -2.45 -3.30
CA LEU A 134 6.58 -1.77 -2.65
C LEU A 134 5.26 -2.55 -2.82
N ALA A 135 5.02 -3.12 -3.99
CA ALA A 135 3.82 -3.91 -4.24
C ALA A 135 3.75 -5.17 -3.37
N GLY A 136 4.88 -5.85 -3.16
CA GLY A 136 4.94 -6.97 -2.22
C GLY A 136 4.70 -6.53 -0.76
N ILE A 137 5.22 -5.36 -0.38
CA ILE A 137 5.07 -4.81 0.98
C ILE A 137 3.62 -4.43 1.25
N LEU A 138 2.92 -3.85 0.26
CA LEU A 138 1.53 -3.43 0.37
C LEU A 138 0.51 -4.56 0.22
N SER A 139 0.92 -5.75 -0.24
CA SER A 139 0.03 -6.92 -0.35
C SER A 139 -0.54 -7.30 1.02
N THR A 140 -1.87 -7.40 1.12
CA THR A 140 -2.59 -7.75 2.36
C THR A 140 -2.97 -9.23 2.43
N SER A 141 -3.12 -9.87 1.28
CA SER A 141 -3.54 -11.27 1.18
C SER A 141 -3.04 -11.88 -0.12
N ARG A 142 -2.28 -12.97 0.01
CA ARG A 142 -1.80 -13.79 -1.12
C ARG A 142 -2.93 -14.58 -1.81
N ALA A 143 -4.11 -14.66 -1.19
CA ALA A 143 -5.26 -15.40 -1.71
C ALA A 143 -6.20 -14.51 -2.53
N THR A 144 -6.45 -13.28 -2.06
CA THR A 144 -7.31 -12.31 -2.75
C THR A 144 -6.53 -11.36 -3.65
N HIS A 145 -5.19 -11.40 -3.61
CA HIS A 145 -4.29 -10.59 -4.43
C HIS A 145 -4.53 -9.09 -4.25
N GLU A 146 -4.92 -8.68 -3.04
CA GLU A 146 -5.38 -7.33 -2.74
C GLU A 146 -4.29 -6.52 -2.02
N ASN A 147 -4.04 -5.30 -2.49
CA ASN A 147 -3.17 -4.34 -1.78
C ASN A 147 -3.95 -3.56 -0.71
N LEU A 148 -3.23 -2.92 0.21
CA LEU A 148 -3.84 -2.17 1.31
C LEU A 148 -4.87 -1.13 0.86
N PRO A 149 -4.60 -0.25 -0.14
CA PRO A 149 -5.58 0.73 -0.59
C PRO A 149 -6.88 0.08 -1.08
N THR A 150 -6.79 -1.01 -1.86
CA THR A 150 -7.96 -1.72 -2.37
C THR A 150 -8.76 -2.36 -1.25
N ARG A 151 -8.09 -2.92 -0.24
CA ARG A 151 -8.74 -3.47 0.95
C ARG A 151 -9.53 -2.43 1.71
N VAL A 152 -8.94 -1.26 1.93
CA VAL A 152 -9.64 -0.14 2.58
C VAL A 152 -10.85 0.30 1.75
N ALA A 153 -10.66 0.51 0.44
CA ALA A 153 -11.75 0.89 -0.45
C ALA A 153 -12.90 -0.13 -0.44
N ASN A 154 -12.60 -1.42 -0.50
CA ASN A 154 -13.61 -2.49 -0.49
C ASN A 154 -14.41 -2.54 0.82
N VAL A 155 -13.76 -2.35 1.98
CA VAL A 155 -14.46 -2.29 3.27
C VAL A 155 -15.47 -1.14 3.32
N PHE A 156 -15.18 -0.03 2.65
CA PHE A 156 -16.07 1.14 2.59
C PHE A 156 -16.91 1.22 1.29
N GLY A 157 -17.05 0.11 0.57
CA GLY A 157 -17.90 0.04 -0.63
C GLY A 157 -17.45 0.95 -1.77
N GLY A 158 -16.14 1.15 -1.92
CA GLY A 158 -15.51 1.97 -2.96
C GLY A 158 -15.55 3.48 -2.70
N LYS A 159 -15.96 3.92 -1.52
CA LYS A 159 -16.08 5.35 -1.18
C LYS A 159 -14.77 5.99 -0.75
N SER A 160 -13.83 5.23 -0.18
CA SER A 160 -12.52 5.75 0.23
C SER A 160 -11.82 6.42 -0.95
N LEU A 161 -11.28 7.62 -0.74
CA LEU A 161 -10.39 8.21 -1.72
C LEU A 161 -9.06 7.46 -1.70
N THR A 162 -8.70 6.83 -2.81
CA THR A 162 -7.42 6.16 -2.98
C THR A 162 -6.58 6.91 -4.00
N VAL A 163 -5.43 7.43 -3.58
CA VAL A 163 -4.52 8.18 -4.45
C VAL A 163 -3.18 7.45 -4.52
N SER A 164 -2.76 7.04 -5.71
CA SER A 164 -1.43 6.48 -5.96
C SER A 164 -0.69 7.33 -6.99
N MET A 165 0.51 7.81 -6.66
CA MET A 165 1.21 8.74 -7.54
C MET A 165 2.72 8.55 -7.44
N SER A 166 3.40 8.45 -8.60
CA SER A 166 4.86 8.40 -8.67
C SER A 166 5.39 8.76 -10.05
N GLY A 167 6.64 9.20 -10.18
CA GLY A 167 7.33 9.26 -11.47
C GLY A 167 7.64 7.87 -12.05
N SER A 168 7.54 6.81 -11.25
CA SER A 168 7.67 5.42 -11.69
C SER A 168 6.31 4.75 -11.81
N GLU A 169 6.03 4.19 -12.98
CA GLU A 169 4.84 3.37 -13.23
C GLU A 169 4.73 2.19 -12.24
N VAL A 170 5.86 1.55 -11.92
CA VAL A 170 5.89 0.41 -10.98
C VAL A 170 5.49 0.81 -9.57
N LEU A 171 5.98 1.96 -9.07
CA LEU A 171 5.62 2.45 -7.74
C LEU A 171 4.16 2.93 -7.70
N ALA A 172 3.70 3.62 -8.75
CA ALA A 172 2.30 4.04 -8.85
C ALA A 172 1.35 2.83 -8.93
N ALA A 173 1.72 1.78 -9.65
CA ALA A 173 0.94 0.55 -9.74
C ALA A 173 0.81 -0.19 -8.40
N ALA A 174 1.80 -0.09 -7.51
CA ALA A 174 1.78 -0.77 -6.22
C ALA A 174 0.60 -0.36 -5.33
N GLY A 175 0.20 0.92 -5.40
CA GLY A 175 -0.94 1.48 -4.67
C GLY A 175 -2.22 1.61 -5.50
N HIS A 176 -2.25 1.07 -6.72
CA HIS A 176 -3.41 1.20 -7.61
C HIS A 176 -4.64 0.49 -7.03
N THR A 177 -5.80 1.12 -7.17
CA THR A 177 -7.10 0.57 -6.77
C THR A 177 -8.10 0.80 -7.89
N ILE A 178 -8.98 -0.16 -8.12
CA ILE A 178 -10.09 -0.03 -9.08
C ILE A 178 -11.28 0.57 -8.34
N GLY A 179 -11.88 1.63 -8.88
CA GLY A 179 -13.08 2.22 -8.28
C GLY A 179 -13.33 3.66 -8.69
N SER A 180 -14.50 4.19 -8.32
CA SER A 180 -14.92 5.54 -8.69
C SER A 180 -14.16 6.65 -7.95
N ASN A 181 -13.57 6.34 -6.80
CA ASN A 181 -12.83 7.29 -5.96
C ASN A 181 -11.32 6.98 -5.97
N SER A 182 -10.81 6.48 -7.09
CA SER A 182 -9.40 6.12 -7.25
C SER A 182 -8.69 6.99 -8.27
N TYR A 183 -7.54 7.53 -7.89
CA TYR A 183 -6.67 8.30 -8.76
C TYR A 183 -5.28 7.67 -8.75
N THR A 184 -4.84 7.14 -9.89
CA THR A 184 -3.49 6.59 -10.03
C THR A 184 -2.76 7.32 -11.14
N SER A 185 -1.62 7.97 -10.85
CA SER A 185 -0.86 8.72 -11.85
C SER A 185 0.62 8.35 -11.89
N PHE A 186 1.17 8.33 -13.09
CA PHE A 186 2.58 8.09 -13.34
C PHE A 186 3.16 8.94 -14.46
N TRP A 187 4.49 9.07 -14.50
CA TRP A 187 5.14 9.80 -15.60
C TRP A 187 5.23 8.95 -16.87
N ASN A 188 4.51 9.36 -17.92
CA ASN A 188 4.65 8.77 -19.25
C ASN A 188 5.84 9.43 -19.97
N GLN A 189 6.89 8.63 -20.16
CA GLN A 189 8.13 9.08 -20.79
C GLN A 189 7.97 9.38 -22.29
N ALA A 190 7.15 8.63 -23.01
CA ALA A 190 6.97 8.82 -24.45
C ALA A 190 6.21 10.13 -24.74
N GLU A 191 5.27 10.49 -23.87
CA GLU A 191 4.42 11.67 -24.04
C GLU A 191 4.90 12.90 -23.24
N ASN A 192 5.95 12.75 -22.41
CA ASN A 192 6.47 13.81 -21.53
C ASN A 192 5.38 14.48 -20.67
N LYS A 193 4.51 13.68 -20.07
CA LYS A 193 3.43 14.16 -19.21
C LYS A 193 3.15 13.17 -18.08
N PHE A 194 2.56 13.65 -17.00
CA PHE A 194 1.88 12.75 -16.07
C PHE A 194 0.62 12.22 -16.74
N GLU A 195 0.51 10.90 -16.79
CA GLU A 195 -0.67 10.18 -17.27
C GLU A 195 -1.39 9.54 -16.08
N GLN A 196 -2.63 9.17 -16.31
CA GLN A 196 -3.46 8.47 -15.35
C GLN A 196 -3.69 7.02 -15.79
N ALA A 197 -3.63 6.11 -14.83
CA ALA A 197 -4.05 4.73 -14.97
C ALA A 197 -5.59 4.67 -14.87
N GLU A 198 -6.25 4.28 -15.97
CA GLU A 198 -7.71 4.23 -16.18
C GLU A 198 -8.42 5.61 -16.19
N GLU A 199 -9.54 5.72 -16.93
CA GLU A 199 -10.28 6.99 -17.12
C GLU A 199 -10.63 7.64 -15.78
N ASN A 200 -10.30 8.92 -15.63
CA ASN A 200 -10.38 9.65 -14.37
C ASN A 200 -11.68 9.43 -13.60
N THR A 201 -11.62 8.67 -12.51
CA THR A 201 -12.83 8.39 -11.75
C THR A 201 -13.10 9.42 -10.66
N VAL A 202 -12.05 9.98 -10.05
CA VAL A 202 -12.18 11.07 -9.06
C VAL A 202 -12.45 12.40 -9.79
N GLN A 203 -13.66 12.92 -9.66
CA GLN A 203 -13.98 14.27 -10.12
C GLN A 203 -13.11 15.29 -9.35
N GLY A 204 -12.35 16.12 -10.09
CA GLY A 204 -11.51 17.20 -9.53
C GLY A 204 -9.99 16.98 -9.60
N LEU A 205 -9.52 15.73 -9.69
CA LEU A 205 -8.07 15.43 -9.83
C LEU A 205 -7.60 15.28 -11.29
N GLY A 206 -8.52 15.28 -12.25
CA GLY A 206 -8.18 15.18 -13.69
C GLY A 206 -7.33 16.32 -14.23
N ASP A 207 -7.40 17.51 -13.61
CA ASP A 207 -6.55 18.67 -13.96
C ASP A 207 -5.05 18.44 -13.67
N LEU A 208 -4.71 17.37 -12.96
CA LEU A 208 -3.33 17.01 -12.63
C LEU A 208 -2.64 16.20 -13.74
N ILE A 209 -3.34 15.89 -14.84
CA ILE A 209 -2.74 15.35 -16.06
C ILE A 209 -2.03 16.50 -16.78
N VAL A 210 -0.74 16.67 -16.50
CA VAL A 210 0.05 17.85 -16.87
C VAL A 210 1.29 17.47 -17.66
N THR A 211 1.58 18.28 -18.67
CA THR A 211 2.78 18.16 -19.51
C THR A 211 4.03 18.66 -18.80
N LYS A 212 5.20 18.25 -19.28
CA LYS A 212 6.51 18.74 -18.78
C LYS A 212 6.57 20.26 -18.71
N ASP A 213 6.10 20.95 -19.75
CA ASP A 213 6.16 22.41 -19.83
C ASP A 213 5.26 23.09 -18.79
N GLU A 214 4.10 22.50 -18.49
CA GLU A 214 3.21 22.99 -17.45
C GLU A 214 3.79 22.78 -16.06
N VAL A 215 4.42 21.62 -15.83
CA VAL A 215 5.16 21.36 -14.58
C VAL A 215 6.28 22.37 -14.43
N ILE A 216 7.11 22.59 -15.47
CA ILE A 216 8.20 23.57 -15.41
C ILE A 216 7.64 24.95 -15.05
N LYS A 217 6.59 25.44 -15.72
CA LYS A 217 5.97 26.74 -15.40
C LYS A 217 5.51 26.89 -13.94
N ARG A 218 5.10 25.78 -13.29
CA ARG A 218 4.79 25.79 -11.85
C ARG A 218 6.05 25.80 -11.01
N LEU A 219 7.04 24.97 -11.35
CA LEU A 219 8.34 24.92 -10.69
C LEU A 219 9.06 26.27 -10.70
N GLU A 220 8.93 27.08 -11.77
CA GLU A 220 9.49 28.44 -11.83
C GLU A 220 8.95 29.38 -10.75
N LYS A 221 7.73 29.10 -10.26
CA LYS A 221 7.03 29.90 -9.24
C LYS A 221 7.08 29.24 -7.86
N ALA A 222 7.49 27.99 -7.78
CA ALA A 222 7.50 27.22 -6.55
C ALA A 222 8.64 27.68 -5.63
N ASP A 223 8.33 27.82 -4.35
CA ASP A 223 9.33 28.03 -3.30
C ASP A 223 9.49 26.73 -2.51
N PHE A 224 10.61 26.03 -2.74
CA PHE A 224 10.97 24.81 -2.01
C PHE A 224 11.74 25.09 -0.71
N GLY A 225 11.87 26.36 -0.32
CA GLY A 225 12.48 26.76 0.93
C GLY A 225 14.00 26.95 0.86
N LYS A 226 14.62 27.04 2.04
CA LYS A 226 16.03 27.43 2.17
C LYS A 226 16.94 26.36 1.57
N GLY A 227 17.88 26.81 0.74
CA GLY A 227 18.90 25.94 0.14
C GLY A 227 18.57 25.43 -1.25
N VAL A 228 17.33 25.64 -1.73
CA VAL A 228 16.91 25.36 -3.10
C VAL A 228 16.76 26.67 -3.87
N LYS A 229 17.36 26.77 -5.06
CA LYS A 229 17.20 27.93 -5.94
C LYS A 229 16.97 27.48 -7.37
N PHE A 230 16.05 28.14 -8.05
CA PHE A 230 15.82 27.98 -9.48
C PHE A 230 16.50 29.10 -10.28
N ALA A 231 17.20 28.74 -11.36
CA ALA A 231 17.79 29.66 -12.32
C ALA A 231 16.98 29.63 -13.63
N PRO A 232 16.08 30.61 -13.87
CA PRO A 232 15.19 30.60 -15.04
C PRO A 232 15.93 30.63 -16.38
N SER A 233 17.09 31.29 -16.44
CA SER A 233 17.87 31.41 -17.68
C SER A 233 18.44 30.08 -18.18
N THR A 234 18.79 29.18 -17.26
CA THR A 234 19.37 27.87 -17.59
C THR A 234 18.42 26.70 -17.34
N LYS A 235 17.23 26.96 -16.77
CA LYS A 235 16.28 25.95 -16.29
C LYS A 235 16.94 24.94 -15.36
N GLU A 236 17.74 25.43 -14.42
CA GLU A 236 18.46 24.61 -13.47
C GLU A 236 18.01 24.87 -12.04
N PHE A 237 17.81 23.80 -11.29
CA PHE A 237 17.70 23.87 -9.84
C PHE A 237 19.07 23.65 -9.20
N THR A 238 19.32 24.35 -8.12
CA THR A 238 20.49 24.15 -7.27
C THR A 238 20.02 23.81 -5.86
N VAL A 239 20.54 22.70 -5.31
CA VAL A 239 20.27 22.28 -3.93
C VAL A 239 21.57 22.33 -3.15
N SER A 240 21.55 23.03 -2.02
CA SER A 240 22.70 23.18 -1.13
C SER A 240 22.90 21.90 -0.32
N VAL A 241 24.05 21.26 -0.50
CA VAL A 241 24.46 20.07 0.27
C VAL A 241 25.42 20.51 1.38
N PRO A 242 25.09 20.26 2.66
CA PRO A 242 25.97 20.63 3.77
C PRO A 242 27.40 20.14 3.56
N LEU A 243 28.37 21.05 3.71
CA LEU A 243 29.82 20.77 3.62
C LEU A 243 30.35 20.30 2.25
N LYS A 244 29.49 20.16 1.22
CA LYS A 244 29.88 19.62 -0.09
C LYS A 244 29.59 20.54 -1.28
N GLY A 245 28.83 21.61 -1.09
CA GLY A 245 28.55 22.62 -2.11
C GLY A 245 27.14 22.52 -2.69
N ASN A 246 26.94 22.91 -3.94
CA ASN A 246 25.62 22.94 -4.57
C ASN A 246 25.50 21.86 -5.63
N ALA A 247 24.51 20.99 -5.49
CA ALA A 247 24.11 20.04 -6.51
C ALA A 247 23.26 20.75 -7.57
N VAL A 248 23.63 20.61 -8.84
CA VAL A 248 22.92 21.25 -9.97
C VAL A 248 22.10 20.20 -10.70
N PHE A 249 20.82 20.51 -10.89
CA PHE A 249 19.82 19.67 -11.56
C PHE A 249 19.30 20.38 -12.79
N ASN A 250 19.45 19.77 -13.96
CA ASN A 250 19.05 20.35 -15.24
C ASN A 250 17.65 19.85 -15.64
N MET A 251 16.66 20.73 -15.73
CA MET A 251 15.27 20.34 -16.00
C MET A 251 15.03 19.76 -17.41
N GLU A 252 16.01 19.85 -18.31
CA GLU A 252 15.93 19.14 -19.60
C GLU A 252 16.21 17.64 -19.43
N LYS A 253 16.96 17.25 -18.41
CA LYS A 253 17.24 15.85 -18.06
C LYS A 253 16.07 15.25 -17.29
N LYS A 254 15.59 14.08 -17.74
CA LYS A 254 14.46 13.36 -17.15
C LYS A 254 14.63 13.14 -15.63
N GLU A 255 15.74 12.54 -15.23
CA GLU A 255 16.00 12.10 -13.86
C GLU A 255 16.11 13.29 -12.89
N ASP A 256 16.69 14.39 -13.36
CA ASP A 256 16.77 15.67 -12.64
C ASP A 256 15.39 16.32 -12.52
N PHE A 257 14.63 16.36 -13.61
CA PHE A 257 13.27 16.91 -13.67
C PHE A 257 12.30 16.15 -12.75
N LEU A 258 12.34 14.82 -12.78
CA LEU A 258 11.42 13.97 -12.03
C LEU A 258 11.48 14.23 -10.52
N LEU A 259 12.66 14.56 -9.96
CA LEU A 259 12.80 14.85 -8.54
C LEU A 259 11.87 15.98 -8.07
N PHE A 260 11.83 17.06 -8.85
CA PHE A 260 11.01 18.22 -8.53
C PHE A 260 9.57 18.00 -8.99
N ALA A 261 9.37 17.33 -10.12
CA ALA A 261 8.04 17.03 -10.65
C ALA A 261 7.23 16.11 -9.72
N GLU A 262 7.86 15.10 -9.11
CA GLU A 262 7.19 14.21 -8.17
C GLU A 262 6.73 14.96 -6.90
N VAL A 263 7.61 15.80 -6.34
CA VAL A 263 7.30 16.63 -5.16
C VAL A 263 6.23 17.67 -5.49
N ASP A 264 6.33 18.35 -6.64
CA ASP A 264 5.31 19.30 -7.12
C ASP A 264 3.95 18.62 -7.24
N ALA A 265 3.88 17.46 -7.88
CA ALA A 265 2.62 16.75 -8.05
C ALA A 265 1.99 16.32 -6.71
N ILE A 266 2.78 15.89 -5.71
CA ILE A 266 2.26 15.64 -4.35
C ILE A 266 1.68 16.92 -3.75
N LEU A 267 2.38 18.06 -3.88
CA LEU A 267 1.89 19.35 -3.37
C LEU A 267 0.61 19.80 -4.08
N GLN A 268 0.51 19.59 -5.40
CA GLN A 268 -0.69 19.91 -6.18
C GLN A 268 -1.88 19.03 -5.81
N ILE A 269 -1.66 17.74 -5.54
CA ILE A 269 -2.70 16.84 -4.99
C ILE A 269 -3.25 17.44 -3.69
N ILE A 270 -2.36 17.78 -2.74
CA ILE A 270 -2.78 18.36 -1.46
C ILE A 270 -3.51 19.69 -1.64
N GLU A 271 -3.07 20.56 -2.56
CA GLU A 271 -3.73 21.83 -2.87
C GLU A 271 -5.15 21.61 -3.42
N LYS A 272 -5.34 20.63 -4.30
CA LYS A 272 -6.66 20.27 -4.84
C LYS A 272 -7.58 19.70 -3.76
N LEU A 273 -7.07 18.84 -2.88
CA LEU A 273 -7.86 18.30 -1.76
C LEU A 273 -8.24 19.37 -0.74
N ASN A 274 -7.38 20.37 -0.51
CA ASN A 274 -7.75 21.53 0.31
C ASN A 274 -8.85 22.40 -0.36
N SER A 275 -8.87 22.45 -1.68
CA SER A 275 -9.85 23.23 -2.45
C SER A 275 -11.23 22.57 -2.49
N ASP A 276 -11.29 21.24 -2.35
CA ASP A 276 -12.54 20.47 -2.26
C ASP A 276 -12.58 19.60 -0.99
N PRO A 277 -13.00 20.17 0.16
CA PRO A 277 -13.09 19.44 1.42
C PRO A 277 -14.06 18.25 1.38
N SER A 278 -14.96 18.17 0.39
CA SER A 278 -15.92 17.08 0.29
C SER A 278 -15.26 15.73 -0.02
N LEU A 279 -14.06 15.76 -0.63
CA LEU A 279 -13.29 14.56 -0.96
C LEU A 279 -12.58 13.93 0.24
N VAL A 280 -12.36 14.68 1.33
CA VAL A 280 -11.53 14.26 2.48
C VAL A 280 -12.24 14.34 3.84
N GLN A 281 -13.43 14.96 3.89
CA GLN A 281 -14.23 15.12 5.11
C GLN A 281 -15.59 14.39 5.03
N ASP A 282 -15.63 13.25 4.35
CA ASP A 282 -16.85 12.45 4.15
C ASP A 282 -17.07 11.37 5.25
N GLY A 283 -16.11 11.22 6.17
CA GLY A 283 -16.15 10.24 7.27
C GLY A 283 -15.65 8.84 6.89
N VAL A 284 -15.18 8.67 5.65
CA VAL A 284 -14.54 7.47 5.14
C VAL A 284 -13.01 7.62 5.24
N PRO A 285 -12.26 6.58 5.62
CA PRO A 285 -10.80 6.64 5.61
C PRO A 285 -10.24 6.69 4.19
N ASP A 286 -9.33 7.62 3.95
CA ASP A 286 -8.61 7.77 2.67
C ASP A 286 -7.23 7.10 2.71
N VAL A 287 -6.71 6.71 1.55
CA VAL A 287 -5.39 6.05 1.43
C VAL A 287 -4.56 6.71 0.34
N PHE A 288 -3.37 7.17 0.70
CA PHE A 288 -2.42 7.80 -0.21
C PHE A 288 -1.14 6.95 -0.30
N THR A 289 -0.76 6.54 -1.50
CA THR A 289 0.49 5.85 -1.80
C THR A 289 1.33 6.73 -2.73
N LEU A 290 2.29 7.46 -2.16
CA LEU A 290 3.06 8.49 -2.86
C LEU A 290 4.51 8.04 -3.04
N GLY A 291 4.91 7.71 -4.26
CA GLY A 291 6.25 7.18 -4.58
C GLY A 291 7.19 8.23 -5.14
N LEU A 292 8.34 8.41 -4.49
CA LEU A 292 9.47 9.22 -4.94
C LEU A 292 10.54 8.30 -5.53
N SER A 293 10.54 8.15 -6.85
CA SER A 293 11.42 7.25 -7.61
C SER A 293 12.73 7.91 -8.05
N SER A 294 12.82 9.23 -7.92
CA SER A 294 13.88 10.03 -8.53
C SER A 294 15.28 9.77 -8.00
N VAL A 295 15.44 9.42 -6.71
CA VAL A 295 16.77 9.13 -6.13
C VAL A 295 17.40 7.93 -6.82
N LYS A 296 16.63 6.85 -7.03
CA LYS A 296 17.05 5.68 -7.81
C LYS A 296 17.53 6.07 -9.21
N GLY A 297 16.77 6.91 -9.92
CA GLY A 297 17.11 7.41 -11.26
C GLY A 297 18.40 8.24 -11.28
N LEU A 298 18.55 9.17 -10.33
CA LEU A 298 19.72 10.02 -10.19
C LEU A 298 20.99 9.22 -9.89
N ARG A 299 20.91 8.20 -9.03
CA ARG A 299 22.04 7.31 -8.73
C ARG A 299 22.45 6.48 -9.94
N ARG A 300 21.50 5.99 -10.73
CA ARG A 300 21.80 5.29 -12.00
C ARG A 300 22.54 6.20 -12.97
N ARG A 301 22.14 7.48 -13.07
CA ARG A 301 22.73 8.43 -14.01
C ARG A 301 24.09 8.99 -13.57
N TYR A 302 24.19 9.45 -12.33
CA TYR A 302 25.35 10.21 -11.84
C TYR A 302 26.28 9.40 -10.93
N GLY A 303 25.85 8.23 -10.47
CA GLY A 303 26.54 7.43 -9.46
C GLY A 303 25.97 7.64 -8.06
N ASP A 304 26.26 6.68 -7.18
CA ASP A 304 25.78 6.65 -5.79
C ASP A 304 26.40 7.77 -4.92
N GLN A 305 27.68 8.07 -5.07
CA GLN A 305 28.36 9.12 -4.32
C GLN A 305 28.32 10.50 -5.03
N SER A 306 27.41 10.68 -5.99
CA SER A 306 27.29 11.94 -6.72
C SER A 306 26.66 13.03 -5.86
N LEU A 307 27.06 14.30 -6.10
CA LEU A 307 26.43 15.45 -5.47
C LEU A 307 24.94 15.53 -5.79
N GLN A 308 24.52 15.09 -6.98
CA GLN A 308 23.10 15.03 -7.37
C GLN A 308 22.31 14.04 -6.52
N ALA A 309 22.85 12.84 -6.26
CA ALA A 309 22.19 11.86 -5.41
C ALA A 309 22.07 12.36 -3.96
N GLU A 310 23.17 12.90 -3.41
CA GLU A 310 23.16 13.46 -2.05
C GLU A 310 22.28 14.70 -1.92
N GLY A 311 22.30 15.57 -2.93
CA GLY A 311 21.43 16.75 -3.03
C GLY A 311 19.96 16.37 -3.10
N ALA A 312 19.61 15.31 -3.81
CA ALA A 312 18.24 14.80 -3.85
C ALA A 312 17.80 14.26 -2.48
N ILE A 313 18.66 13.52 -1.78
CA ILE A 313 18.38 13.05 -0.42
C ILE A 313 18.17 14.23 0.53
N GLN A 314 19.03 15.26 0.46
CA GLN A 314 18.89 16.46 1.28
C GLN A 314 17.58 17.20 0.97
N PHE A 315 17.27 17.40 -0.32
CA PHE A 315 16.02 18.00 -0.76
C PHE A 315 14.79 17.25 -0.21
N LEU A 316 14.77 15.92 -0.30
CA LEU A 316 13.66 15.12 0.22
C LEU A 316 13.56 15.17 1.76
N LYS A 317 14.69 15.20 2.48
CA LYS A 317 14.70 15.39 3.95
C LYS A 317 14.10 16.73 4.37
N ASP A 318 14.21 17.76 3.53
CA ASP A 318 13.66 19.09 3.78
C ASP A 318 12.19 19.21 3.34
N MET A 319 11.80 18.51 2.25
CA MET A 319 10.43 18.58 1.70
C MET A 319 9.43 17.63 2.35
N ILE A 320 9.84 16.40 2.72
CA ILE A 320 8.94 15.42 3.32
C ILE A 320 8.30 15.94 4.62
N PRO A 321 9.02 16.57 5.57
CA PRO A 321 8.39 17.15 6.75
C PRO A 321 7.34 18.22 6.44
N GLN A 322 7.53 18.99 5.35
CA GLN A 322 6.54 19.98 4.91
C GLN A 322 5.29 19.31 4.33
N ILE A 323 5.47 18.23 3.57
CA ILE A 323 4.36 17.40 3.05
C ILE A 323 3.59 16.77 4.21
N VAL A 324 4.30 16.17 5.18
CA VAL A 324 3.71 15.57 6.40
C VAL A 324 2.87 16.60 7.14
N LYS A 325 3.40 17.82 7.32
CA LYS A 325 2.66 18.91 7.96
C LYS A 325 1.39 19.27 7.18
N LYS A 326 1.48 19.42 5.86
CA LYS A 326 0.30 19.75 5.02
C LYS A 326 -0.79 18.68 5.08
N PHE A 327 -0.43 17.39 5.11
CA PHE A 327 -1.41 16.32 5.33
C PHE A 327 -1.99 16.35 6.75
N SER A 328 -1.16 16.61 7.76
CA SER A 328 -1.62 16.77 9.15
C SER A 328 -2.65 17.91 9.25
N ASP A 329 -2.36 19.06 8.63
CA ASP A 329 -3.27 20.21 8.57
C ASP A 329 -4.58 19.85 7.82
N LEU A 330 -4.48 19.18 6.65
CA LEU A 330 -5.64 18.76 5.84
C LEU A 330 -6.65 17.90 6.63
N TYR A 331 -6.15 17.00 7.49
CA TYR A 331 -6.97 16.08 8.30
C TYR A 331 -7.12 16.49 9.77
N ASN A 332 -6.74 17.73 10.13
CA ASN A 332 -6.79 18.24 11.52
C ASN A 332 -6.07 17.31 12.53
N GLY A 333 -4.90 16.81 12.16
CA GLY A 333 -4.08 15.89 12.94
C GLY A 333 -4.56 14.42 12.93
N ASN A 334 -5.74 14.13 12.38
CA ASN A 334 -6.32 12.77 12.33
C ASN A 334 -5.88 11.97 11.10
N VAL A 335 -4.58 11.99 10.80
CA VAL A 335 -3.98 11.24 9.69
C VAL A 335 -2.77 10.48 10.23
N LEU A 336 -2.55 9.28 9.71
CA LEU A 336 -1.31 8.53 9.90
C LEU A 336 -0.42 8.78 8.67
N VAL A 337 0.80 9.28 8.88
CA VAL A 337 1.76 9.53 7.80
C VAL A 337 3.02 8.73 8.05
N GLU A 338 3.33 7.84 7.12
CA GLU A 338 4.50 6.97 7.14
C GLU A 338 5.43 7.26 5.97
N VAL A 339 6.71 6.99 6.17
CA VAL A 339 7.73 7.08 5.15
C VAL A 339 8.49 5.77 5.07
N LEU A 340 8.46 5.13 3.90
CA LEU A 340 9.18 3.90 3.63
C LEU A 340 10.37 4.21 2.72
N SER A 341 11.58 4.16 3.28
CA SER A 341 12.80 4.26 2.47
C SER A 341 13.23 2.88 2.01
N LEU A 342 13.32 2.66 0.70
CA LEU A 342 13.75 1.41 0.08
C LEU A 342 15.22 1.49 -0.34
N GLN A 343 15.98 0.43 -0.05
CA GLN A 343 17.40 0.39 -0.34
C GLN A 343 17.70 0.40 -1.85
N TRP A 344 18.70 1.20 -2.24
CA TRP A 344 19.37 1.06 -3.53
C TRP A 344 20.22 -0.20 -3.56
N LEU A 345 19.72 -1.23 -4.24
CA LEU A 345 20.45 -2.49 -4.43
C LEU A 345 21.51 -2.41 -5.53
N GLY A 346 21.57 -1.29 -6.26
CA GLY A 346 22.44 -1.10 -7.41
C GLY A 346 21.74 -1.31 -8.73
N ASP A 347 22.42 -0.91 -9.80
CA ASP A 347 21.97 -1.24 -11.14
C ASP A 347 22.44 -2.64 -11.54
N LEU A 348 21.51 -3.59 -11.48
CA LEU A 348 21.71 -4.98 -11.89
C LEU A 348 22.19 -5.07 -13.35
N HIS A 349 21.70 -4.19 -14.23
CA HIS A 349 22.09 -4.18 -15.64
C HIS A 349 23.56 -3.83 -15.81
N THR A 350 24.04 -2.80 -15.09
CA THR A 350 25.45 -2.41 -15.13
C THR A 350 26.37 -3.44 -14.47
N ARG A 351 25.95 -4.07 -13.37
CA ARG A 351 26.78 -5.04 -12.63
C ARG A 351 26.84 -6.43 -13.26
N TYR A 352 25.74 -6.88 -13.84
CA TYR A 352 25.57 -8.24 -14.39
C TYR A 352 24.96 -8.19 -15.81
N PRO A 353 25.64 -7.55 -16.78
CA PRO A 353 25.07 -7.31 -18.10
C PRO A 353 24.77 -8.60 -18.87
N ARG A 354 25.61 -9.64 -18.69
CA ARG A 354 25.43 -10.93 -19.39
C ARG A 354 24.21 -11.67 -18.85
N GLU A 355 24.04 -11.66 -17.54
CA GLU A 355 22.98 -12.36 -16.82
C GLU A 355 21.63 -11.66 -17.03
N VAL A 356 21.61 -10.34 -16.90
CA VAL A 356 20.40 -9.54 -17.15
C VAL A 356 19.95 -9.67 -18.61
N HIS A 357 20.88 -9.70 -19.57
CA HIS A 357 20.53 -9.96 -20.97
C HIS A 357 19.96 -11.37 -21.18
N ALA A 358 20.55 -12.40 -20.55
CA ALA A 358 20.03 -13.76 -20.62
C ALA A 358 18.63 -13.89 -20.02
N VAL A 359 18.35 -13.18 -18.91
CA VAL A 359 17.01 -13.12 -18.33
C VAL A 359 16.05 -12.37 -19.25
N TYR A 360 16.46 -11.23 -19.81
CA TYR A 360 15.61 -10.47 -20.73
C TYR A 360 15.15 -11.31 -21.92
N GLN A 361 16.05 -12.06 -22.56
CA GLN A 361 15.73 -12.93 -23.70
C GLN A 361 14.66 -13.99 -23.38
N GLU A 362 14.67 -14.54 -22.16
CA GLU A 362 13.71 -15.57 -21.75
C GLU A 362 12.34 -14.97 -21.39
N VAL A 363 12.34 -13.74 -20.86
CA VAL A 363 11.14 -13.09 -20.32
C VAL A 363 10.46 -12.20 -21.35
N GLU A 364 11.17 -11.70 -22.36
CA GLU A 364 10.66 -10.82 -23.42
C GLU A 364 9.32 -11.28 -24.05
N PRO A 365 9.09 -12.58 -24.35
CA PRO A 365 7.80 -13.07 -24.88
C PRO A 365 6.64 -12.94 -23.87
N HIS A 366 6.98 -12.87 -22.59
CA HIS A 366 6.09 -12.85 -21.43
C HIS A 366 5.91 -11.44 -20.84
N LEU A 367 6.62 -10.43 -21.37
CA LEU A 367 6.45 -9.01 -21.01
C LEU A 367 5.36 -8.32 -21.84
N LEU A 368 4.71 -7.34 -21.23
CA LEU A 368 3.88 -6.35 -21.94
C LEU A 368 4.76 -5.51 -22.89
N SER A 369 4.21 -5.03 -24.00
CA SER A 369 4.94 -4.25 -25.01
C SER A 369 5.65 -3.02 -24.42
N GLN A 370 5.00 -2.30 -23.50
CA GLN A 370 5.58 -1.14 -22.79
C GLN A 370 6.65 -1.56 -21.75
N SER A 371 6.51 -2.73 -21.13
CA SER A 371 7.50 -3.27 -20.19
C SER A 371 8.80 -3.73 -20.86
N ARG A 372 8.80 -3.96 -22.18
CA ARG A 372 10.02 -4.36 -22.91
C ARG A 372 11.05 -3.23 -22.91
N ASP A 373 10.61 -2.00 -23.18
CA ASP A 373 11.48 -0.83 -23.20
C ASP A 373 11.91 -0.38 -21.79
N LEU A 374 11.12 -0.72 -20.77
CA LEU A 374 11.32 -0.35 -19.37
C LEU A 374 11.86 -1.48 -18.48
N PHE A 375 12.24 -2.63 -19.06
CA PHE A 375 12.64 -3.82 -18.30
C PHE A 375 13.74 -3.52 -17.27
N HIS A 376 14.75 -2.73 -17.67
CA HIS A 376 15.85 -2.35 -16.77
C HIS A 376 15.39 -1.48 -15.60
N ASP A 377 14.35 -0.67 -15.79
CA ASP A 377 13.81 0.20 -14.74
C ASP A 377 13.05 -0.60 -13.68
N GLN A 378 12.43 -1.72 -14.08
CA GLN A 378 11.69 -2.62 -13.20
C GLN A 378 12.58 -3.46 -12.28
N LEU A 379 13.87 -3.65 -12.62
CA LEU A 379 14.79 -4.39 -11.78
C LEU A 379 14.89 -3.80 -10.35
N PRO A 380 14.91 -4.65 -9.29
CA PRO A 380 15.04 -6.11 -9.32
C PRO A 380 13.73 -6.91 -9.49
N SER A 381 12.56 -6.27 -9.51
CA SER A 381 11.24 -6.92 -9.49
C SER A 381 10.54 -6.69 -10.83
N VAL A 382 10.52 -7.72 -11.67
CA VAL A 382 9.97 -7.61 -13.02
C VAL A 382 8.56 -8.18 -13.04
N THR A 383 7.59 -7.39 -13.47
CA THR A 383 6.18 -7.79 -13.57
C THR A 383 5.89 -8.48 -14.90
N LEU A 384 5.32 -9.68 -14.82
CA LEU A 384 4.87 -10.48 -15.96
C LEU A 384 3.45 -10.08 -16.38
N ARG A 385 3.01 -10.53 -17.55
CA ARG A 385 1.61 -10.36 -17.96
C ARG A 385 0.65 -11.13 -17.05
N HIS A 386 -0.44 -10.47 -16.69
CA HIS A 386 -1.54 -11.03 -15.89
C HIS A 386 -2.33 -12.16 -16.57
N ASP A 387 -2.25 -12.29 -17.90
CA ASP A 387 -2.95 -13.32 -18.70
C ASP A 387 -2.19 -14.67 -18.71
N LEU A 388 -1.02 -14.74 -18.08
CA LEU A 388 -0.23 -15.95 -18.03
C LEU A 388 -0.85 -16.99 -17.08
N GLU A 389 -1.02 -18.20 -17.58
CA GLU A 389 -1.44 -19.34 -16.75
C GLU A 389 -0.39 -19.64 -15.66
N GLU A 390 -0.86 -20.09 -14.50
CA GLU A 390 0.02 -20.43 -13.36
C GLU A 390 1.06 -21.50 -13.70
N GLN A 391 0.74 -22.44 -14.60
CA GLN A 391 1.70 -23.43 -15.08
C GLN A 391 2.81 -22.79 -15.92
N ALA A 392 2.47 -21.80 -16.75
CA ALA A 392 3.44 -21.05 -17.55
C ALA A 392 4.35 -20.18 -16.68
N LYS A 393 3.82 -19.60 -15.58
CA LYS A 393 4.64 -18.85 -14.62
C LYS A 393 5.64 -19.76 -13.89
N GLN A 394 5.20 -20.95 -13.50
CA GLN A 394 6.08 -21.93 -12.85
C GLN A 394 7.17 -22.44 -13.80
N SER A 395 6.83 -22.79 -15.03
CA SER A 395 7.81 -23.25 -16.02
C SER A 395 8.78 -22.14 -16.41
N LEU A 396 8.32 -20.89 -16.56
CA LEU A 396 9.18 -19.73 -16.78
C LEU A 396 10.16 -19.53 -15.62
N CYS A 397 9.67 -19.63 -14.38
CA CYS A 397 10.51 -19.52 -13.20
C CYS A 397 11.61 -20.61 -13.16
N GLU A 398 11.25 -21.86 -13.48
CA GLU A 398 12.21 -22.96 -13.54
C GLU A 398 13.21 -22.79 -14.69
N SER A 399 12.75 -22.36 -15.86
CA SER A 399 13.62 -22.06 -17.01
C SER A 399 14.63 -20.98 -16.66
N LEU A 400 14.16 -19.88 -16.07
CA LEU A 400 14.97 -18.78 -15.60
C LEU A 400 16.00 -19.20 -14.54
N HIS A 401 15.58 -20.01 -13.58
CA HIS A 401 16.47 -20.57 -12.56
C HIS A 401 17.58 -21.42 -13.19
N ASN A 402 17.21 -22.34 -14.09
CA ASN A 402 18.16 -23.19 -14.81
C ASN A 402 19.09 -22.39 -15.70
N LYS A 403 18.60 -21.31 -16.32
CA LYS A 403 19.42 -20.42 -17.16
C LYS A 403 20.47 -19.70 -16.35
N LEU A 404 20.12 -19.12 -15.20
CA LEU A 404 21.11 -18.48 -14.31
C LEU A 404 22.13 -19.48 -13.76
N LEU A 405 21.70 -20.70 -13.45
CA LEU A 405 22.62 -21.79 -13.08
C LEU A 405 23.58 -22.15 -14.23
N SER A 406 23.09 -22.24 -15.47
CA SER A 406 23.91 -22.56 -16.64
C SER A 406 24.97 -21.49 -16.94
N VAL A 407 24.70 -20.24 -16.58
CA VAL A 407 25.63 -19.10 -16.75
C VAL A 407 26.55 -18.94 -15.53
N GLN A 408 26.45 -19.82 -14.53
CA GLN A 408 27.19 -19.72 -13.25
C GLN A 408 26.99 -18.36 -12.56
N SER A 409 25.77 -17.82 -12.65
CA SER A 409 25.44 -16.50 -12.11
C SER A 409 25.49 -16.48 -10.58
N ALA A 410 25.92 -15.35 -10.02
CA ALA A 410 25.73 -15.04 -8.61
C ALA A 410 24.28 -14.65 -8.27
N LEU A 411 23.46 -14.34 -9.27
CA LEU A 411 22.06 -13.94 -9.08
C LEU A 411 21.17 -15.16 -8.86
N LYS A 412 20.20 -15.00 -7.97
CA LYS A 412 19.10 -15.94 -7.75
C LYS A 412 17.79 -15.29 -8.14
N ILE A 413 16.92 -16.11 -8.72
CA ILE A 413 15.55 -15.74 -9.02
C ILE A 413 14.65 -16.28 -7.92
N TYR A 414 13.86 -15.37 -7.35
CA TYR A 414 12.84 -15.65 -6.37
C TYR A 414 11.51 -15.40 -7.03
N CYS A 415 10.78 -16.47 -7.30
CA CYS A 415 9.41 -16.40 -7.77
C CYS A 415 8.48 -16.56 -6.59
N ASN A 416 7.35 -15.87 -6.62
CA ASN A 416 6.35 -15.96 -5.58
C ASN A 416 5.68 -17.35 -5.63
N ARG A 417 6.27 -18.35 -4.96
CA ARG A 417 5.64 -19.65 -4.80
C ARG A 417 4.52 -19.47 -3.78
N LYS A 418 3.27 -19.68 -4.18
CA LYS A 418 2.24 -20.06 -3.18
C LYS A 418 2.84 -21.25 -2.41
N PRO A 419 2.84 -21.25 -1.06
CA PRO A 419 3.17 -22.47 -0.35
C PRO A 419 2.28 -23.54 -0.94
N ARG A 420 2.85 -24.68 -1.36
CA ARG A 420 2.05 -25.85 -1.68
C ARG A 420 1.24 -26.12 -0.42
N ILE A 421 -0.01 -25.67 -0.39
CA ILE A 421 -1.03 -26.35 0.38
C ILE A 421 -0.84 -27.78 -0.09
N ARG A 422 -0.37 -28.66 0.80
CA ARG A 422 -0.40 -30.09 0.52
C ARG A 422 -1.79 -30.31 0.00
N ARG A 423 -1.90 -30.65 -1.29
CA ARG A 423 -3.20 -30.99 -1.89
C ARG A 423 -3.86 -31.86 -0.83
N ALA A 424 -5.00 -31.42 -0.31
CA ALA A 424 -5.94 -32.37 0.24
C ALA A 424 -5.99 -33.45 -0.83
N VAL A 425 -5.48 -34.62 -0.48
CA VAL A 425 -5.45 -35.77 -1.37
C VAL A 425 -6.87 -35.84 -1.90
N ASP A 426 -7.02 -35.63 -3.20
CA ASP A 426 -8.29 -35.86 -3.89
C ASP A 426 -8.75 -37.21 -3.38
N SER A 427 -9.88 -37.21 -2.66
CA SER A 427 -10.38 -38.37 -1.96
C SER A 427 -10.74 -39.40 -3.02
N ASP A 428 -9.79 -40.26 -3.34
CA ASP A 428 -10.03 -41.48 -4.08
C ASP A 428 -11.05 -42.26 -3.24
N PRO A 429 -12.25 -42.61 -3.75
CA PRO A 429 -13.36 -43.12 -2.92
C PRO A 429 -13.13 -44.51 -2.31
N GLN A 430 -11.90 -45.02 -2.33
CA GLN A 430 -11.59 -46.41 -2.03
C GLN A 430 -10.50 -46.63 -0.98
N TYR A 431 -10.24 -45.67 -0.10
CA TYR A 431 -9.42 -45.92 1.08
C TYR A 431 -10.23 -45.76 2.37
N GLN A 432 -10.67 -46.89 2.93
CA GLN A 432 -11.18 -46.95 4.30
C GLN A 432 -10.01 -46.64 5.25
N ALA A 433 -10.03 -45.47 5.86
CA ALA A 433 -9.07 -45.08 6.88
C ALA A 433 -9.21 -46.02 8.09
N GLY A 434 -8.12 -46.73 8.40
CA GLY A 434 -7.96 -47.41 9.68
C GLY A 434 -7.98 -46.39 10.80
N SER A 435 -8.93 -46.59 11.71
CA SER A 435 -9.03 -45.87 12.97
C SER A 435 -7.87 -46.26 13.89
N ASP A 436 -6.91 -45.36 14.05
CA ASP A 436 -6.29 -45.04 15.34
C ASP A 436 -5.13 -44.06 15.11
N THR A 437 -5.45 -42.77 15.17
CA THR A 437 -4.43 -41.76 15.48
C THR A 437 -5.01 -40.91 16.60
N ASP A 438 -4.43 -41.10 17.78
CA ASP A 438 -4.78 -40.42 19.03
C ASP A 438 -4.56 -38.90 18.88
N LEU A 439 -5.64 -38.19 18.56
CA LEU A 439 -5.70 -36.73 18.36
C LEU A 439 -5.41 -35.92 19.64
N GLY A 440 -5.24 -36.57 20.80
CA GLY A 440 -4.96 -35.91 22.07
C GLY A 440 -3.52 -35.41 22.25
N LYS A 441 -2.60 -35.71 21.32
CA LYS A 441 -1.15 -35.46 21.48
C LYS A 441 -0.61 -34.20 20.81
N VAL A 442 -1.50 -33.39 20.25
CA VAL A 442 -1.14 -32.18 19.50
C VAL A 442 -2.00 -31.04 20.04
N ASN A 443 -1.36 -29.96 20.49
CA ASN A 443 -2.02 -28.74 20.98
C ASN A 443 -2.62 -27.96 19.78
N LEU A 444 -3.55 -28.56 19.03
CA LEU A 444 -4.29 -27.84 18.01
C LEU A 444 -5.26 -26.87 18.69
N ALA A 445 -5.39 -25.69 18.10
CA ALA A 445 -6.47 -24.78 18.44
C ALA A 445 -7.81 -25.47 18.16
N THR A 446 -8.82 -25.17 18.98
CA THR A 446 -10.18 -25.62 18.73
C THR A 446 -10.67 -25.01 17.42
N GLU A 447 -11.17 -25.84 16.51
CA GLU A 447 -11.77 -25.35 15.28
C GLU A 447 -13.06 -24.59 15.61
N TYR A 448 -13.09 -23.30 15.22
CA TYR A 448 -14.29 -22.50 15.21
C TYR A 448 -14.84 -22.45 13.78
N SER A 449 -16.15 -22.55 13.63
CA SER A 449 -16.82 -22.34 12.35
C SER A 449 -16.69 -20.86 11.94
N GLU A 450 -16.54 -20.61 10.63
CA GLU A 450 -16.54 -19.25 10.06
C GLU A 450 -17.82 -18.47 10.41
N ASP A 451 -18.93 -19.18 10.64
CA ASP A 451 -20.23 -18.60 11.00
C ASP A 451 -20.35 -18.26 12.50
N TYR A 452 -19.29 -18.50 13.30
CA TYR A 452 -19.31 -18.24 14.75
C TYR A 452 -19.76 -16.82 15.12
N PRO A 453 -19.29 -15.73 14.46
CA PRO A 453 -19.74 -14.37 14.77
C PRO A 453 -21.24 -14.14 14.50
N ILE A 454 -21.79 -14.86 13.51
CA ILE A 454 -23.21 -14.77 13.12
C ILE A 454 -24.06 -15.51 14.15
N ILE A 455 -23.70 -16.76 14.46
CA ILE A 455 -24.40 -17.61 15.44
C ILE A 455 -24.36 -16.96 16.84
N PHE A 456 -23.23 -16.40 17.22
CA PHE A 456 -23.06 -15.73 18.50
C PHE A 456 -24.00 -14.52 18.63
N ASN A 457 -24.06 -13.64 17.63
CA ASN A 457 -24.92 -12.46 17.67
C ASN A 457 -26.41 -12.82 17.70
N ILE A 458 -26.85 -13.77 16.86
CA ILE A 458 -28.24 -14.22 16.85
C ILE A 458 -28.61 -14.80 18.21
N SER A 459 -27.76 -15.66 18.78
CA SER A 459 -28.02 -16.33 20.06
C SER A 459 -28.02 -15.35 21.24
N LEU A 460 -27.08 -14.40 21.27
CA LEU A 460 -26.96 -13.39 22.33
C LEU A 460 -28.22 -12.52 22.40
N TRP A 461 -28.62 -11.91 21.28
CA TRP A 461 -29.74 -10.98 21.26
C TRP A 461 -31.09 -11.69 21.44
N LEU A 462 -31.25 -12.90 20.91
CA LEU A 462 -32.43 -13.73 21.14
C LEU A 462 -32.60 -14.04 22.64
N LEU A 463 -31.52 -14.42 23.32
CA LEU A 463 -31.58 -14.77 24.74
C LEU A 463 -31.89 -13.53 25.61
N VAL A 464 -31.29 -12.38 25.30
CA VAL A 464 -31.58 -11.11 26.00
C VAL A 464 -33.06 -10.73 25.88
N VAL A 465 -33.63 -10.75 24.67
CA VAL A 465 -35.05 -10.42 24.46
C VAL A 465 -35.97 -11.40 25.19
N LEU A 466 -35.63 -12.69 25.18
CA LEU A 466 -36.44 -13.72 25.83
C LEU A 466 -36.43 -13.57 27.36
N VAL A 467 -35.27 -13.28 27.96
CA VAL A 467 -35.14 -13.04 29.41
C VAL A 467 -35.91 -11.78 29.82
N ILE A 468 -35.81 -10.69 29.06
CA ILE A 468 -36.57 -9.46 29.36
C ILE A 468 -38.08 -9.72 29.25
N SER A 469 -38.51 -10.44 28.22
CA SER A 469 -39.94 -10.77 28.03
C SER A 469 -40.47 -11.61 29.20
N LEU A 470 -39.71 -12.62 29.61
CA LEU A 470 -40.08 -13.49 30.74
C LEU A 470 -40.11 -12.72 32.06
N TYR A 471 -39.14 -11.81 32.27
CA TYR A 471 -39.11 -10.94 33.44
C TYR A 471 -40.34 -10.03 33.53
N VAL A 472 -40.76 -9.43 32.41
CA VAL A 472 -41.97 -8.58 32.36
C VAL A 472 -43.22 -9.40 32.69
N ILE A 473 -43.36 -10.60 32.13
CA ILE A 473 -44.51 -11.48 32.42
C ILE A 473 -44.53 -11.86 33.91
N CYS A 474 -43.38 -12.20 34.50
CA CYS A 474 -43.27 -12.46 35.94
C CYS A 474 -43.69 -11.26 36.79
N LEU A 475 -43.28 -10.04 36.43
CA LEU A 475 -43.70 -8.83 37.15
C LEU A 475 -45.21 -8.60 37.06
N VAL A 476 -45.80 -8.78 35.89
CA VAL A 476 -47.26 -8.61 35.71
C VAL A 476 -48.04 -9.64 36.53
N MET A 477 -47.59 -10.90 36.57
CA MET A 477 -48.22 -11.91 37.41
C MET A 477 -48.04 -11.63 38.91
N TRP A 478 -46.89 -11.13 39.32
CA TRP A 478 -46.61 -10.78 40.72
C TRP A 478 -47.52 -9.65 41.22
N TYR A 479 -47.74 -8.64 40.38
CA TYR A 479 -48.57 -7.47 40.70
C TYR A 479 -50.00 -7.56 40.15
N MET A 480 -50.46 -8.77 39.83
CA MET A 480 -51.84 -8.96 39.39
C MET A 480 -52.78 -8.63 40.56
N ASP A 481 -53.54 -7.54 40.42
CA ASP A 481 -54.55 -7.15 41.42
C ASP A 481 -55.64 -8.22 41.45
N PRO A 482 -55.83 -8.96 42.57
CA PRO A 482 -56.80 -10.03 42.64
C PRO A 482 -58.27 -9.55 42.61
N GLY A 483 -58.52 -8.26 42.41
CA GLY A 483 -59.85 -7.67 42.40
C GLY A 483 -60.36 -7.48 43.82
N ARG A 484 -60.83 -6.27 44.14
CA ARG A 484 -61.30 -5.92 45.49
C ARG A 484 -62.72 -6.44 45.83
N ASP A 485 -63.17 -7.55 45.26
CA ASP A 485 -64.53 -8.01 45.48
C ASP A 485 -64.67 -9.14 46.51
N SER A 486 -65.17 -8.70 47.68
CA SER A 486 -66.18 -9.32 48.54
C SER A 486 -65.81 -10.32 49.65
N ILE A 487 -64.71 -11.10 49.57
CA ILE A 487 -64.33 -12.02 50.68
C ILE A 487 -63.10 -11.58 51.49
N ILE A 488 -62.07 -11.05 50.83
CA ILE A 488 -60.80 -10.67 51.48
C ILE A 488 -60.98 -9.43 52.39
N TYR A 489 -61.86 -8.50 52.02
CA TYR A 489 -62.21 -7.33 52.85
C TYR A 489 -63.20 -7.62 53.98
N ARG A 490 -63.89 -8.78 53.93
CA ARG A 490 -64.80 -9.22 55.00
C ARG A 490 -64.05 -9.78 56.21
N MET A 491 -62.84 -10.32 55.98
CA MET A 491 -61.95 -10.88 57.02
C MET A 491 -61.02 -9.85 57.67
N THR A 492 -60.80 -8.68 57.05
CA THR A 492 -59.79 -7.69 57.49
C THR A 492 -60.36 -6.49 58.26
N SER A 493 -61.67 -6.39 58.45
CA SER A 493 -62.29 -5.33 59.26
C SER A 493 -62.67 -5.78 60.68
N GLN A 494 -61.73 -6.37 61.43
CA GLN A 494 -61.84 -6.32 62.89
C GLN A 494 -61.32 -4.97 63.38
N ARG A 495 -62.24 -4.00 63.38
CA ARG A 495 -62.07 -2.71 64.04
C ARG A 495 -61.88 -2.97 65.54
N ILE A 496 -60.65 -2.85 66.06
CA ILE A 496 -60.41 -2.76 67.50
C ILE A 496 -61.09 -1.47 67.97
N LYS A 497 -62.14 -1.59 68.78
CA LYS A 497 -62.69 -0.47 69.55
C LYS A 497 -61.73 -0.21 70.72
N MET A 498 -61.19 1.00 70.79
CA MET A 498 -60.62 1.52 72.04
C MET A 498 -61.80 1.92 72.95
N GLU A 499 -61.88 1.28 74.12
CA GLU A 499 -62.44 1.88 75.34
C GLU A 499 -61.32 2.00 76.37
#